data_AF-A0AAJ7Q1E6-F1
#
_entry.id   AF-A0AAJ7Q1E6-F1
#
_cell.length_a   1.000
_cell.length_b   1.000
_cell.length_c   1.000
_cell.angle_alpha   90.00
_cell.angle_beta   90.00
_cell.angle_gamma   90.00
#
_symmetry.space_group_name_H-M   'P 1'
#
loop_
_entity.id
_entity.type
_entity.pdbx_description
1 polymer ?
#
loop_
_entity_poly.entity_id
_entity_poly.type
_entity_poly.pdbx_seq_one_letter_code
_entity_poly.pdbx_strand_id
1 'polypeptide(L)'
;MVKISMEEWKTALTSILKKLDQEQYRKLQKILNKLPPAKLTAKYKENMPKKIIEYYAVEESISAIKDAMDQIPRNDPAVQDLLRPFVDKLKKKQEKNKEKKRKHESDSESEDKKPKPAAAQQSSSKPEERKSQLWRKTIADLKTSGYLGEKAITGRVVQKTGLRSYQTQEKKDKFLFYLVVADETGSIRVTVYGKEHYEEIMENKSYMFRNVMFEWNDHFKEKVLKVTQQSTVAEFNHISVPEEVELEAQKLISGQNPVSIKEAKRSEDKTIVSVEGTITKIGPVESVKLKAKRGRKDRQDIKLKDDTDEISISLWGEDIKQLRGKLEGDVVKVTDLKTNHYYGTVSLNSTDFTMIVKVQSAAVQNVGIQIIGITTASKMETHLEAECNSEVQTFVVASELLAEAFGVRLEGDFKKTLLEKLPLSAKAEIQGNKINKIKAA
;
A
#
# COMPACT_ATOMS: atom_id res chain seq x y z
N MET A 1 -15.67 38.52 1.91
CA MET A 1 -15.71 37.04 1.95
C MET A 1 -16.52 36.63 3.17
N VAL A 2 -17.42 35.63 3.07
CA VAL A 2 -18.01 35.03 4.28
C VAL A 2 -16.89 34.23 4.94
N LYS A 3 -16.21 34.82 5.92
CA LYS A 3 -15.12 34.18 6.66
C LYS A 3 -15.74 33.43 7.82
N ILE A 4 -15.52 32.11 7.88
CA ILE A 4 -15.89 31.34 9.06
C ILE A 4 -14.85 31.67 10.14
N SER A 5 -15.30 32.27 11.24
CA SER A 5 -14.42 32.61 12.36
C SER A 5 -14.00 31.33 13.07
N MET A 6 -12.68 31.14 13.24
CA MET A 6 -12.12 30.01 13.98
C MET A 6 -12.62 29.98 15.42
N GLU A 7 -12.71 31.13 16.08
CA GLU A 7 -13.15 31.21 17.47
C GLU A 7 -14.65 30.93 17.61
N GLU A 8 -15.49 31.43 16.69
CA GLU A 8 -16.92 31.10 16.67
C GLU A 8 -17.14 29.59 16.47
N TRP A 9 -16.41 28.99 15.52
CA TRP A 9 -16.49 27.56 15.26
C TRP A 9 -16.00 26.73 16.44
N LYS A 10 -14.87 27.11 17.05
CA LYS A 10 -14.32 26.43 18.23
C LYS A 10 -15.29 26.47 19.41
N THR A 11 -15.97 27.60 19.64
CA THR A 11 -17.01 27.72 20.68
C THR A 11 -18.20 26.81 20.38
N ALA A 12 -18.71 26.81 19.14
CA ALA A 12 -19.80 25.93 18.74
C ALA A 12 -19.43 24.44 18.88
N LEU A 13 -18.24 24.07 18.39
CA LEU A 13 -17.69 22.72 18.49
C LEU A 13 -17.57 22.28 19.95
N THR A 14 -17.07 23.14 20.83
CA THR A 14 -16.99 22.87 22.28
C THR A 14 -18.37 22.55 22.85
N SER A 15 -19.39 23.32 22.49
CA SER A 15 -20.77 23.10 22.92
C SER A 15 -21.34 21.79 22.37
N ILE A 16 -21.10 21.45 21.10
CA ILE A 16 -21.50 20.17 20.49
C ILE A 16 -20.88 19.00 21.24
N LEU A 17 -19.56 19.03 21.48
CA LEU A 17 -18.85 17.95 22.16
C LEU A 17 -19.34 17.73 23.60
N LYS A 18 -19.76 18.79 24.30
CA LYS A 18 -20.36 18.70 25.64
C LYS A 18 -21.73 18.01 25.65
N LYS A 19 -22.44 17.99 24.51
CA LYS A 19 -23.73 17.30 24.40
C LYS A 19 -23.57 15.79 24.20
N LEU A 20 -22.39 15.31 23.81
CA LEU A 20 -22.14 13.89 23.57
C LEU A 20 -21.90 13.12 24.87
N ASP A 21 -22.53 11.95 24.99
CA ASP A 21 -22.20 11.01 26.06
C ASP A 21 -20.83 10.33 25.80
N GLN A 22 -20.37 9.53 26.75
CA GLN A 22 -19.06 8.88 26.68
C GLN A 22 -18.92 7.89 25.52
N GLU A 23 -19.98 7.18 25.15
CA GLU A 23 -19.96 6.20 24.05
C GLU A 23 -19.97 6.92 22.69
N GLN A 24 -20.83 7.94 22.55
CA GLN A 24 -20.88 8.84 21.40
C GLN A 24 -19.54 9.51 21.17
N TYR A 25 -18.88 9.96 22.24
CA TYR A 25 -17.56 10.57 22.16
C TYR A 25 -16.46 9.58 21.72
N ARG A 26 -16.53 8.31 22.15
CA ARG A 26 -15.64 7.25 21.67
C ARG A 26 -15.86 6.96 20.19
N LYS A 27 -17.12 6.93 19.75
CA LYS A 27 -17.47 6.76 18.33
C LYS A 27 -16.94 7.95 17.52
N LEU A 28 -17.08 9.17 18.01
CA LEU A 28 -16.55 10.37 17.38
C LEU A 28 -15.04 10.29 17.19
N GLN A 29 -14.29 9.88 18.22
CA GLN A 29 -12.84 9.74 18.12
C GLN A 29 -12.42 8.70 17.07
N LYS A 30 -13.20 7.62 16.88
CA LYS A 30 -12.94 6.62 15.84
C LYS A 30 -13.24 7.14 14.43
N ILE A 31 -14.25 8.00 14.28
CA ILE A 31 -14.62 8.61 12.99
C ILE A 31 -13.59 9.67 12.58
N LEU A 32 -13.08 10.45 13.54
CA LEU A 32 -12.07 11.49 13.31
C LEU A 32 -10.65 10.88 13.18
N ASN A 33 -10.41 10.20 12.07
CA ASN A 33 -9.20 9.45 11.72
C ASN A 33 -7.86 10.22 11.67
N LYS A 34 -7.86 11.57 11.61
CA LYS A 34 -6.61 12.37 11.64
C LYS A 34 -6.14 12.66 13.07
N LEU A 35 -6.94 12.41 14.10
CA LEU A 35 -6.53 12.66 15.48
C LEU A 35 -5.61 11.54 16.00
N PRO A 36 -4.54 11.89 16.75
CA PRO A 36 -3.66 10.89 17.34
C PRO A 36 -4.40 10.05 18.39
N PRO A 37 -4.06 8.76 18.53
CA PRO A 37 -4.65 7.91 19.55
C PRO A 37 -4.31 8.44 20.95
N ALA A 38 -5.33 8.70 21.76
CA ALA A 38 -5.16 9.24 23.09
C ALA A 38 -6.25 8.76 24.05
N LYS A 39 -5.88 8.56 25.32
CA LYS A 39 -6.81 8.20 26.40
C LYS A 39 -7.78 9.35 26.65
N LEU A 40 -9.07 9.03 26.77
CA LEU A 40 -10.17 9.98 27.00
C LEU A 40 -10.20 10.51 28.45
N THR A 41 -9.18 11.28 28.82
CA THR A 41 -9.13 12.00 30.10
C THR A 41 -9.94 13.30 30.03
N ALA A 42 -10.37 13.85 31.18
CA ALA A 42 -11.08 15.13 31.22
C ALA A 42 -10.29 16.27 30.54
N LYS A 43 -8.98 16.35 30.82
CA LYS A 43 -8.06 17.29 30.18
C LYS A 43 -7.95 17.11 28.67
N TYR A 44 -8.04 15.87 28.18
CA TYR A 44 -8.06 15.60 26.75
C TYR A 44 -9.37 16.07 26.10
N LYS A 45 -10.50 15.85 26.78
CA LYS A 45 -11.82 16.29 26.28
C LYS A 45 -11.92 17.82 26.15
N GLU A 46 -11.37 18.54 27.12
CA GLU A 46 -11.34 20.01 27.12
C GLU A 46 -10.53 20.58 25.95
N ASN A 47 -9.41 19.93 25.59
CA ASN A 47 -8.55 20.35 24.48
C ASN A 47 -9.00 19.84 23.11
N MET A 48 -10.01 18.97 23.05
CA MET A 48 -10.40 18.30 21.81
C MET A 48 -10.86 19.25 20.68
N PRO A 49 -11.67 20.30 20.94
CA PRO A 49 -12.06 21.25 19.88
C PRO A 49 -10.85 21.90 19.20
N LYS A 50 -9.83 22.26 19.98
CA LYS A 50 -8.59 22.85 19.47
C LYS A 50 -7.83 21.85 18.58
N LYS A 51 -7.67 20.61 19.03
CA LYS A 51 -7.01 19.54 18.26
C LYS A 51 -7.74 19.22 16.96
N ILE A 52 -9.07 19.17 16.99
CA ILE A 52 -9.86 18.92 15.77
C ILE A 52 -9.57 19.99 14.72
N ILE A 53 -9.59 21.27 15.10
CA ILE A 53 -9.32 22.36 14.18
C ILE A 53 -7.85 22.36 13.72
N GLU A 54 -6.91 21.97 14.57
CA GLU A 54 -5.49 21.87 14.22
C GLU A 54 -5.21 20.81 13.15
N TYR A 55 -5.82 19.63 13.26
CA TYR A 55 -5.57 18.50 12.35
C TYR A 55 -6.44 18.52 11.08
N TYR A 56 -7.62 19.13 11.13
CA TYR A 56 -8.56 19.20 10.00
C TYR A 56 -8.67 20.62 9.41
N ALA A 57 -8.05 21.64 9.98
CA ALA A 57 -8.39 23.05 9.67
C ALA A 57 -9.89 23.37 9.90
N VAL A 58 -10.27 24.65 9.82
CA VAL A 58 -11.63 25.11 10.17
C VAL A 58 -12.70 24.52 9.26
N GLU A 59 -12.46 24.45 7.95
CA GLU A 59 -13.49 24.06 6.98
C GLU A 59 -13.69 22.55 6.88
N GLU A 60 -12.60 21.78 6.90
CA GLU A 60 -12.68 20.32 6.90
C GLU A 60 -13.24 19.83 8.24
N SER A 61 -12.92 20.48 9.36
CA SER A 61 -13.47 20.08 10.66
C SER A 61 -14.99 20.25 10.74
N ILE A 62 -15.56 21.28 10.09
CA ILE A 62 -17.03 21.44 9.99
C ILE A 62 -17.64 20.25 9.24
N SER A 63 -17.03 19.85 8.12
CA SER A 63 -17.51 18.72 7.31
C SER A 63 -17.37 17.39 8.06
N ALA A 64 -16.21 17.16 8.68
CA ALA A 64 -15.94 15.96 9.47
C ALA A 64 -16.89 15.82 10.68
N ILE A 65 -17.21 16.94 11.35
CA ILE A 65 -18.16 16.93 12.48
C ILE A 65 -19.59 16.67 12.00
N LYS A 66 -20.01 17.26 10.87
CA LYS A 66 -21.30 16.93 10.25
C LYS A 66 -21.40 15.44 9.96
N ASP A 67 -20.43 14.88 9.25
CA ASP A 67 -20.47 13.47 8.86
C ASP A 67 -20.36 12.54 10.07
N ALA A 68 -19.71 12.99 11.16
CA ALA A 68 -19.70 12.26 12.42
C ALA A 68 -21.04 12.32 13.16
N MET A 69 -21.75 13.46 13.15
CA MET A 69 -23.09 13.55 13.74
C MET A 69 -24.15 12.79 12.93
N ASP A 70 -23.92 12.58 11.63
CA ASP A 70 -24.77 11.71 10.80
C ASP A 70 -24.58 10.23 11.18
N GLN A 71 -23.35 9.82 11.54
CA GLN A 71 -23.01 8.45 11.94
C GLN A 71 -23.28 8.15 13.43
N ILE A 72 -23.18 9.17 14.28
CA ILE A 72 -23.56 9.14 15.69
C ILE A 72 -24.86 9.90 15.74
N PRO A 73 -26.03 9.28 15.44
CA PRO A 73 -27.24 9.94 14.94
C PRO A 73 -27.81 11.03 15.89
N ARG A 74 -27.10 12.16 16.01
CA ARG A 74 -27.35 13.32 16.85
C ARG A 74 -28.05 14.37 16.00
N ASN A 75 -29.19 13.94 15.48
CA ASN A 75 -30.09 14.76 14.67
C ASN A 75 -31.03 15.62 15.53
N ASP A 76 -30.79 15.66 16.85
CA ASP A 76 -31.54 16.48 17.79
C ASP A 76 -31.21 17.98 17.64
N PRO A 77 -32.19 18.87 17.90
CA PRO A 77 -31.99 20.32 17.82
C PRO A 77 -30.80 20.82 18.65
N ALA A 78 -30.56 20.22 19.83
CA ALA A 78 -29.50 20.66 20.73
C ALA A 78 -28.08 20.53 20.14
N VAL A 79 -27.87 19.68 19.14
CA VAL A 79 -26.61 19.57 18.38
C VAL A 79 -26.72 20.25 17.01
N GLN A 80 -27.83 20.02 16.29
CA GLN A 80 -27.97 20.50 14.92
C GLN A 80 -28.10 22.03 14.82
N ASP A 81 -28.73 22.68 15.81
CA ASP A 81 -28.86 24.15 15.81
C ASP A 81 -27.50 24.84 16.01
N LEU A 82 -26.55 24.15 16.65
CA LEU A 82 -25.16 24.62 16.81
C LEU A 82 -24.31 24.37 15.55
N LEU A 83 -24.62 23.34 14.76
CA LEU A 83 -23.81 22.89 13.64
C LEU A 83 -24.25 23.49 12.28
N ARG A 84 -25.56 23.52 12.01
CA ARG A 84 -26.14 23.96 10.73
C ARG A 84 -25.66 25.34 10.27
N PRO A 85 -25.55 26.38 11.14
CA PRO A 85 -25.08 27.70 10.71
C PRO A 85 -23.70 27.68 10.04
N PHE A 86 -22.82 26.77 10.48
CA PHE A 86 -21.46 26.64 9.95
C PHE A 86 -21.44 25.82 8.66
N VAL A 87 -22.23 24.75 8.59
CA VAL A 87 -22.41 23.96 7.37
C VAL A 87 -22.99 24.81 6.24
N ASP A 88 -23.97 25.66 6.53
CA ASP A 88 -24.59 26.54 5.54
C ASP A 88 -23.65 27.67 5.11
N LYS A 89 -22.88 28.26 6.04
CA LYS A 89 -21.81 29.21 5.71
C LYS A 89 -20.76 28.57 4.78
N LEU A 90 -20.41 27.30 5.02
CA LEU A 90 -19.45 26.56 4.20
C LEU A 90 -20.00 26.28 2.78
N LYS A 91 -21.25 25.83 2.66
CA LYS A 91 -21.92 25.62 1.36
C LYS A 91 -21.98 26.89 0.52
N LYS A 92 -22.43 28.00 1.12
CA LYS A 92 -22.49 29.32 0.45
C LYS A 92 -21.12 29.80 -0.04
N LYS A 93 -20.03 29.44 0.67
CA LYS A 93 -18.65 29.76 0.24
C LYS A 93 -18.22 28.91 -0.96
N GLN A 94 -18.53 27.62 -0.95
CA GLN A 94 -18.20 26.70 -2.06
C GLN A 94 -18.94 27.06 -3.36
N GLU A 95 -20.20 27.48 -3.27
CA GLU A 95 -20.99 27.94 -4.42
C GLU A 95 -20.41 29.21 -5.06
N LYS A 96 -20.05 30.22 -4.26
CA LYS A 96 -19.40 31.45 -4.77
C LYS A 96 -18.03 31.21 -5.38
N ASN A 97 -17.26 30.23 -4.89
CA ASN A 97 -16.00 29.85 -5.51
C ASN A 97 -16.22 29.16 -6.87
N LYS A 98 -17.29 28.39 -7.04
CA LYS A 98 -17.67 27.80 -8.34
C LYS A 98 -18.12 28.86 -9.35
N GLU A 99 -18.86 29.88 -8.93
CA GLU A 99 -19.25 31.00 -9.82
C GLU A 99 -18.06 31.87 -10.25
N LYS A 100 -17.10 32.13 -9.35
CA LYS A 100 -15.87 32.87 -9.71
C LYS A 100 -14.99 32.10 -10.69
N LYS A 101 -14.92 30.77 -10.57
CA LYS A 101 -14.16 29.92 -11.49
C LYS A 101 -14.76 29.93 -12.91
N ARG A 102 -16.10 30.03 -13.02
CA ARG A 102 -16.81 30.17 -14.31
C ARG A 102 -16.65 31.53 -14.98
N LYS A 103 -16.41 32.61 -14.22
CA LYS A 103 -16.14 33.94 -14.80
C LYS A 103 -14.72 34.10 -15.32
N HIS A 104 -13.74 33.36 -14.79
CA HIS A 104 -12.35 33.49 -15.21
C HIS A 104 -12.04 32.81 -16.56
N GLU A 105 -12.91 31.89 -17.03
CA GLU A 105 -12.81 31.26 -18.35
C GLU A 105 -13.47 32.08 -19.48
N SER A 106 -14.10 33.22 -19.18
CA SER A 106 -14.80 34.06 -20.18
C SER A 106 -14.00 35.27 -20.67
N ASP A 107 -12.85 35.57 -20.07
CA ASP A 107 -12.05 36.79 -20.37
C ASP A 107 -10.62 36.43 -20.81
N SER A 108 -10.48 35.68 -21.91
CA SER A 108 -9.21 35.53 -22.62
C SER A 108 -9.45 35.12 -24.07
N GLU A 109 -9.93 36.05 -24.90
CA GLU A 109 -9.73 35.98 -26.36
C GLU A 109 -9.99 37.34 -27.01
N SER A 110 -8.91 38.05 -27.37
CA SER A 110 -8.89 39.04 -28.46
C SER A 110 -7.44 39.30 -28.89
N GLU A 111 -7.02 38.76 -30.04
CA GLU A 111 -6.60 39.55 -31.22
C GLU A 111 -6.07 38.67 -32.39
N ASP A 112 -6.75 38.85 -33.53
CA ASP A 112 -6.33 38.89 -34.94
C ASP A 112 -5.77 37.71 -35.79
N LYS A 113 -6.67 37.21 -36.67
CA LYS A 113 -6.65 37.08 -38.16
C LYS A 113 -5.42 36.53 -38.96
N LYS A 114 -5.58 35.26 -39.40
CA LYS A 114 -5.44 34.60 -40.77
C LYS A 114 -4.13 34.73 -41.63
N PRO A 115 -3.86 33.81 -42.61
CA PRO A 115 -4.55 32.56 -43.03
C PRO A 115 -3.65 31.29 -43.23
N LYS A 116 -4.29 30.13 -43.51
CA LYS A 116 -3.74 28.76 -43.75
C LYS A 116 -2.84 28.65 -45.01
N PRO A 117 -2.07 27.54 -45.16
CA PRO A 117 -2.63 26.40 -45.91
C PRO A 117 -2.32 24.97 -45.37
N ALA A 118 -3.28 24.09 -45.67
CA ALA A 118 -3.26 22.65 -45.98
C ALA A 118 -2.37 21.61 -45.25
N ALA A 119 -3.08 20.53 -44.87
CA ALA A 119 -2.71 19.12 -44.88
C ALA A 119 -1.82 18.58 -43.74
N ALA A 120 -2.46 17.92 -42.76
CA ALA A 120 -2.28 16.48 -42.50
C ALA A 120 -3.21 16.06 -41.35
N GLN A 121 -3.85 14.90 -41.52
CA GLN A 121 -4.80 14.30 -40.59
C GLN A 121 -4.13 13.94 -39.26
N GLN A 122 -4.65 14.45 -38.15
CA GLN A 122 -4.69 13.70 -36.89
C GLN A 122 -6.05 13.96 -36.24
N SER A 123 -6.88 12.91 -36.22
CA SER A 123 -8.17 12.88 -35.55
C SER A 123 -7.97 13.00 -34.04
N SER A 124 -8.12 14.22 -33.52
CA SER A 124 -8.25 14.48 -32.09
C SER A 124 -9.71 14.27 -31.65
N SER A 125 -10.09 13.05 -31.31
CA SER A 125 -11.36 12.77 -30.62
C SER A 125 -11.10 12.61 -29.13
N LYS A 126 -10.99 13.73 -28.39
CA LYS A 126 -11.03 13.78 -26.91
C LYS A 126 -11.93 14.91 -26.40
N PRO A 127 -13.25 14.86 -26.68
CA PRO A 127 -14.18 15.38 -25.67
C PRO A 127 -15.37 14.44 -25.35
N GLU A 128 -15.60 13.36 -26.10
CA GLU A 128 -16.80 12.52 -25.92
C GLU A 128 -16.66 11.41 -24.88
N GLU A 129 -15.46 10.88 -24.63
CA GLU A 129 -15.24 9.77 -23.68
C GLU A 129 -15.50 10.12 -22.20
N ARG A 130 -15.47 11.39 -21.80
CA ARG A 130 -15.66 11.75 -20.39
C ARG A 130 -17.12 11.71 -19.91
N LYS A 131 -18.10 11.63 -20.83
CA LYS A 131 -19.52 11.48 -20.48
C LYS A 131 -19.99 10.02 -20.35
N SER A 132 -19.22 9.03 -20.80
CA SER A 132 -19.72 7.68 -21.10
C SER A 132 -19.62 6.64 -19.97
N GLN A 133 -19.13 7.00 -18.77
CA GLN A 133 -18.84 6.01 -17.71
C GLN A 133 -19.39 6.35 -16.32
N LEU A 134 -20.51 7.07 -16.22
CA LEU A 134 -21.14 7.42 -14.93
C LEU A 134 -21.52 6.19 -14.07
N TRP A 135 -21.70 5.03 -14.70
CA TRP A 135 -22.06 3.75 -14.09
C TRP A 135 -20.89 3.08 -13.34
N ARG A 136 -19.63 3.43 -13.66
CA ARG A 136 -18.45 2.92 -12.97
C ARG A 136 -17.83 3.98 -12.06
N LYS A 137 -17.04 3.52 -11.10
CA LYS A 137 -16.21 4.36 -10.25
C LYS A 137 -14.76 3.91 -10.40
N THR A 138 -13.85 4.86 -10.54
CA THR A 138 -12.43 4.57 -10.60
C THR A 138 -11.90 4.18 -9.22
N ILE A 139 -10.79 3.47 -9.16
CA ILE A 139 -10.18 3.03 -7.91
C ILE A 139 -9.71 4.23 -7.08
N ALA A 140 -9.12 5.25 -7.70
CA ALA A 140 -8.73 6.47 -7.01
C ALA A 140 -9.93 7.22 -6.42
N ASP A 141 -11.03 7.33 -7.19
CA ASP A 141 -12.26 7.96 -6.70
C ASP A 141 -12.90 7.17 -5.56
N LEU A 142 -12.87 5.84 -5.63
CA LEU A 142 -13.35 4.97 -4.55
C LEU A 142 -12.55 5.20 -3.27
N LYS A 143 -11.21 5.21 -3.35
CA LYS A 143 -10.34 5.47 -2.20
C LYS A 143 -10.58 6.86 -1.60
N THR A 144 -10.72 7.87 -2.44
CA THR A 144 -10.90 9.27 -2.01
C THR A 144 -12.27 9.51 -1.38
N SER A 145 -13.34 9.02 -2.02
CA SER A 145 -14.71 9.24 -1.53
C SER A 145 -15.10 8.30 -0.40
N GLY A 146 -14.41 7.18 -0.21
CA GLY A 146 -14.68 6.23 0.88
C GLY A 146 -15.99 5.43 0.74
N TYR A 147 -16.75 5.64 -0.34
CA TYR A 147 -18.10 5.10 -0.55
C TYR A 147 -18.25 4.59 -1.98
N LEU A 148 -18.74 3.36 -2.15
CA LEU A 148 -18.89 2.74 -3.47
C LEU A 148 -20.22 3.10 -4.15
N GLY A 149 -21.32 3.12 -3.40
CA GLY A 149 -22.68 3.20 -3.97
C GLY A 149 -23.03 1.98 -4.82
N GLU A 150 -23.98 2.13 -5.74
CA GLU A 150 -24.38 1.07 -6.70
C GLU A 150 -23.46 0.96 -7.93
N LYS A 151 -22.34 1.69 -7.93
CA LYS A 151 -21.43 1.76 -9.07
C LYS A 151 -20.54 0.53 -9.16
N ALA A 152 -20.22 0.15 -10.38
CA ALA A 152 -19.25 -0.92 -10.64
C ALA A 152 -17.81 -0.42 -10.45
N ILE A 153 -16.92 -1.33 -10.07
CA ILE A 153 -15.47 -1.15 -10.21
C ILE A 153 -15.00 -2.02 -11.36
N THR A 154 -14.09 -1.52 -12.17
CA THR A 154 -13.47 -2.32 -13.24
C THR A 154 -11.96 -2.23 -13.09
N GLY A 155 -11.24 -3.30 -13.39
CA GLY A 155 -9.79 -3.25 -13.41
C GLY A 155 -9.16 -4.54 -13.91
N ARG A 156 -7.88 -4.44 -14.29
CA ARG A 156 -7.01 -5.57 -14.60
C ARG A 156 -6.54 -6.24 -13.31
N VAL A 157 -6.57 -7.57 -13.27
CA VAL A 157 -5.99 -8.35 -12.17
C VAL A 157 -4.48 -8.37 -12.36
N VAL A 158 -3.75 -7.61 -11.54
CA VAL A 158 -2.29 -7.55 -11.58
C VAL A 158 -1.67 -8.74 -10.85
N GLN A 159 -2.30 -9.17 -9.75
CA GLN A 159 -1.83 -10.31 -8.95
C GLN A 159 -3.03 -11.09 -8.41
N LYS A 160 -2.89 -12.41 -8.33
CA LYS A 160 -3.86 -13.35 -7.76
C LYS A 160 -3.15 -14.36 -6.87
N THR A 161 -3.67 -14.54 -5.65
CA THR A 161 -3.12 -15.55 -4.73
C THR A 161 -3.71 -16.92 -4.98
N GLY A 162 -3.07 -17.96 -4.44
CA GLY A 162 -3.65 -19.29 -4.34
C GLY A 162 -4.95 -19.31 -3.52
N LEU A 163 -5.77 -20.33 -3.76
CA LEU A 163 -6.99 -20.60 -2.98
C LEU A 163 -6.64 -21.05 -1.56
N ARG A 164 -7.33 -20.49 -0.57
CA ARG A 164 -7.09 -20.75 0.86
C ARG A 164 -8.35 -21.26 1.52
N SER A 165 -8.21 -22.20 2.44
CA SER A 165 -9.30 -22.66 3.30
C SER A 165 -9.23 -22.00 4.67
N TYR A 166 -10.36 -21.52 5.19
CA TYR A 166 -10.49 -21.04 6.56
C TYR A 166 -11.72 -21.68 7.22
N GLN A 167 -11.65 -21.87 8.53
CA GLN A 167 -12.77 -22.45 9.28
C GLN A 167 -13.58 -21.34 9.96
N THR A 168 -14.90 -21.34 9.73
CA THR A 168 -15.81 -20.37 10.38
C THR A 168 -16.00 -20.68 11.86
N GLN A 169 -16.62 -19.75 12.61
CA GLN A 169 -17.05 -20.00 13.99
C GLN A 169 -17.98 -21.23 14.10
N GLU A 170 -18.76 -21.49 13.05
CA GLU A 170 -19.61 -22.68 12.92
C GLU A 170 -18.85 -23.97 12.54
N LYS A 171 -17.51 -23.93 12.54
CA LYS A 171 -16.63 -25.04 12.17
C LYS A 171 -16.76 -25.51 10.71
N LYS A 172 -17.36 -24.70 9.83
CA LYS A 172 -17.44 -25.00 8.39
C LYS A 172 -16.19 -24.52 7.69
N ASP A 173 -15.64 -25.36 6.83
CA ASP A 173 -14.54 -24.96 5.95
C ASP A 173 -15.08 -24.12 4.80
N LYS A 174 -14.52 -22.93 4.63
CA LYS A 174 -14.81 -22.00 3.55
C LYS A 174 -13.53 -21.64 2.84
N PHE A 175 -13.66 -21.08 1.64
CA PHE A 175 -12.52 -20.71 0.83
C PHE A 175 -12.45 -19.21 0.59
N LEU A 176 -11.25 -18.69 0.42
CA LEU A 176 -11.00 -17.33 -0.05
C LEU A 176 -9.71 -17.25 -0.84
N PHE A 177 -9.54 -16.18 -1.61
CA PHE A 177 -8.28 -15.79 -2.23
C PHE A 177 -8.24 -14.26 -2.37
N TYR A 178 -7.05 -13.71 -2.63
CA TYR A 178 -6.84 -12.28 -2.78
C TYR A 178 -6.46 -11.93 -4.21
N LEU A 179 -6.87 -10.75 -4.64
CA LEU A 179 -6.45 -10.12 -5.90
C LEU A 179 -5.85 -8.74 -5.59
N VAL A 180 -4.89 -8.31 -6.40
CA VAL A 180 -4.67 -6.89 -6.66
C VAL A 180 -5.29 -6.56 -7.99
N VAL A 181 -6.21 -5.59 -7.97
CA VAL A 181 -6.86 -5.06 -9.17
C VAL A 181 -6.39 -3.63 -9.38
N ALA A 182 -6.04 -3.29 -10.61
CA ALA A 182 -5.63 -1.93 -11.00
C ALA A 182 -6.42 -1.43 -12.21
N ASP A 183 -6.69 -0.12 -12.22
CA ASP A 183 -7.30 0.60 -13.34
C ASP A 183 -6.39 1.74 -13.80
N GLU A 184 -6.92 2.66 -14.62
CA GLU A 184 -6.15 3.78 -15.14
C GLU A 184 -5.73 4.80 -14.06
N THR A 185 -6.26 4.67 -12.84
CA THR A 185 -6.19 5.67 -11.77
C THR A 185 -5.53 5.17 -10.49
N GLY A 186 -5.51 3.86 -10.24
CA GLY A 186 -4.94 3.31 -9.03
C GLY A 186 -5.13 1.80 -8.90
N SER A 187 -4.68 1.26 -7.77
CA SER A 187 -4.72 -0.17 -7.46
C SER A 187 -5.40 -0.45 -6.11
N ILE A 188 -6.02 -1.60 -5.95
CA ILE A 188 -6.75 -1.97 -4.72
C ILE A 188 -6.68 -3.48 -4.45
N ARG A 189 -6.62 -3.84 -3.16
CA ARG A 189 -6.78 -5.25 -2.74
C ARG A 189 -8.25 -5.66 -2.80
N VAL A 190 -8.47 -6.87 -3.29
CA VAL A 190 -9.78 -7.51 -3.31
C VAL A 190 -9.69 -8.85 -2.57
N THR A 191 -10.54 -9.06 -1.58
CA THR A 191 -10.76 -10.36 -0.95
C THR A 191 -11.94 -11.04 -1.65
N VAL A 192 -11.72 -12.21 -2.23
CA VAL A 192 -12.77 -12.98 -2.90
C VAL A 192 -13.12 -14.18 -2.01
N TYR A 193 -14.38 -14.26 -1.58
CA TYR A 193 -14.89 -15.37 -0.79
C TYR A 193 -15.54 -16.43 -1.69
N GLY A 194 -15.29 -17.70 -1.38
CA GLY A 194 -15.73 -18.84 -2.17
C GLY A 194 -14.65 -19.33 -3.13
N LYS A 195 -14.86 -20.54 -3.66
CA LYS A 195 -13.99 -21.17 -4.66
C LYS A 195 -14.44 -20.94 -6.10
N GLU A 196 -15.66 -20.44 -6.28
CA GLU A 196 -16.39 -20.45 -7.56
C GLU A 196 -15.69 -19.53 -8.58
N HIS A 197 -15.32 -18.33 -8.14
CA HIS A 197 -14.56 -17.38 -8.96
C HIS A 197 -13.06 -17.69 -9.07
N TYR A 198 -12.56 -18.73 -8.39
CA TYR A 198 -11.12 -18.99 -8.39
C TYR A 198 -10.62 -19.46 -9.76
N GLU A 199 -11.38 -20.28 -10.48
CA GLU A 199 -10.97 -20.74 -11.82
C GLU A 199 -11.30 -19.69 -12.91
N GLU A 200 -12.32 -18.88 -12.69
CA GLU A 200 -12.81 -17.88 -13.65
C GLU A 200 -11.94 -16.61 -13.72
N ILE A 201 -11.41 -16.17 -12.57
CA ILE A 201 -10.61 -14.95 -12.50
C ILE A 201 -9.14 -15.28 -12.77
N MET A 202 -8.57 -14.71 -13.81
CA MET A 202 -7.19 -14.93 -14.24
C MET A 202 -6.36 -13.66 -14.13
N GLU A 203 -5.07 -13.81 -13.81
CA GLU A 203 -4.12 -12.70 -13.87
C GLU A 203 -4.03 -12.13 -15.29
N ASN A 204 -3.72 -10.83 -15.40
CA ASN A 204 -3.62 -10.05 -16.63
C ASN A 204 -4.92 -9.87 -17.42
N LYS A 205 -6.01 -10.52 -17.02
CA LYS A 205 -7.36 -10.24 -17.53
C LYS A 205 -8.04 -9.10 -16.76
N SER A 206 -9.02 -8.47 -17.40
CA SER A 206 -9.79 -7.36 -16.83
C SER A 206 -11.20 -7.82 -16.45
N TYR A 207 -11.72 -7.30 -15.35
CA TYR A 207 -13.00 -7.69 -14.79
C TYR A 207 -13.78 -6.49 -14.29
N MET A 208 -15.11 -6.63 -14.34
CA MET A 208 -16.07 -5.74 -13.71
C MET A 208 -16.60 -6.40 -12.43
N PHE A 209 -16.56 -5.65 -11.34
CA PHE A 209 -17.02 -6.04 -10.01
C PHE A 209 -18.22 -5.18 -9.62
N ARG A 210 -19.35 -5.83 -9.32
CA ARG A 210 -20.58 -5.20 -8.82
C ARG A 210 -21.03 -5.81 -7.51
N ASN A 211 -21.80 -5.05 -6.73
CA ASN A 211 -22.30 -5.45 -5.41
C ASN A 211 -21.17 -5.95 -4.50
N VAL A 212 -20.02 -5.29 -4.55
CA VAL A 212 -18.86 -5.57 -3.70
C VAL A 212 -18.89 -4.68 -2.47
N MET A 213 -18.37 -5.17 -1.36
CA MET A 213 -18.30 -4.40 -0.12
C MET A 213 -16.96 -3.67 -0.06
N PHE A 214 -16.96 -2.40 0.37
CA PHE A 214 -15.73 -1.63 0.56
C PHE A 214 -15.52 -1.35 2.04
N GLU A 215 -14.73 -2.19 2.69
CA GLU A 215 -14.65 -2.24 4.16
C GLU A 215 -13.21 -2.23 4.65
N TRP A 216 -13.03 -1.74 5.86
CA TRP A 216 -11.77 -1.84 6.58
C TRP A 216 -11.36 -3.30 6.77
N ASN A 217 -10.09 -3.59 6.49
CA ASN A 217 -9.48 -4.88 6.75
C ASN A 217 -8.38 -4.68 7.80
N ASP A 218 -8.58 -5.27 8.98
CA ASP A 218 -7.64 -5.13 10.12
C ASP A 218 -6.25 -5.70 9.82
N HIS A 219 -6.19 -6.72 8.96
CA HIS A 219 -4.93 -7.36 8.60
C HIS A 219 -4.09 -6.45 7.71
N PHE A 220 -4.69 -5.90 6.65
CA PHE A 220 -4.01 -4.99 5.72
C PHE A 220 -3.94 -3.54 6.22
N LYS A 221 -4.66 -3.23 7.31
CA LYS A 221 -4.81 -1.86 7.86
C LYS A 221 -5.23 -0.83 6.82
N GLU A 222 -6.09 -1.26 5.90
CA GLU A 222 -6.65 -0.41 4.85
C GLU A 222 -8.05 -0.89 4.46
N LYS A 223 -8.79 -0.07 3.71
CA LYS A 223 -10.05 -0.52 3.11
C LYS A 223 -9.76 -1.39 1.89
N VAL A 224 -10.43 -2.53 1.81
CA VAL A 224 -10.34 -3.48 0.69
C VAL A 224 -11.71 -3.71 0.08
N LEU A 225 -11.73 -4.15 -1.17
CA LEU A 225 -12.95 -4.67 -1.77
C LEU A 225 -13.17 -6.12 -1.31
N LYS A 226 -14.42 -6.48 -1.01
CA LYS A 226 -14.82 -7.86 -0.72
C LYS A 226 -15.84 -8.32 -1.74
N VAL A 227 -15.51 -9.38 -2.45
CA VAL A 227 -16.41 -10.12 -3.35
C VAL A 227 -17.02 -11.26 -2.56
N THR A 228 -18.34 -11.24 -2.44
CA THR A 228 -19.13 -12.23 -1.70
C THR A 228 -20.08 -12.97 -2.64
N GLN A 229 -20.89 -13.89 -2.11
CA GLN A 229 -21.92 -14.59 -2.89
C GLN A 229 -22.97 -13.65 -3.51
N GLN A 230 -23.11 -12.42 -3.01
CA GLN A 230 -24.03 -11.42 -3.58
C GLN A 230 -23.37 -10.55 -4.66
N SER A 231 -22.06 -10.64 -4.79
CA SER A 231 -21.29 -9.88 -5.76
C SER A 231 -21.40 -10.49 -7.16
N THR A 232 -21.30 -9.66 -8.18
CA THR A 232 -21.20 -10.11 -9.57
C THR A 232 -19.81 -9.78 -10.09
N VAL A 233 -19.12 -10.78 -10.62
CA VAL A 233 -17.85 -10.63 -11.32
C VAL A 233 -18.07 -11.04 -12.78
N ALA A 234 -17.73 -10.16 -13.71
CA ALA A 234 -17.82 -10.43 -15.14
C ALA A 234 -16.50 -10.06 -15.82
N GLU A 235 -16.05 -10.88 -16.79
CA GLU A 235 -14.92 -10.51 -17.64
C GLU A 235 -15.24 -9.20 -18.38
N PHE A 236 -14.24 -8.33 -18.49
CA PHE A 236 -14.38 -6.99 -19.06
C PHE A 236 -13.31 -6.75 -20.11
N ASN A 237 -13.56 -5.76 -20.98
CA ASN A 237 -12.58 -5.34 -21.98
C ASN A 237 -11.24 -4.99 -21.34
N HIS A 238 -10.16 -5.18 -22.11
CA HIS A 238 -8.80 -4.89 -21.66
C HIS A 238 -8.67 -3.45 -21.12
N ILE A 239 -8.13 -3.33 -19.90
CA ILE A 239 -7.81 -2.06 -19.26
C ILE A 239 -6.29 -1.85 -19.30
N SER A 240 -5.88 -0.73 -19.91
CA SER A 240 -4.49 -0.29 -19.91
C SER A 240 -4.17 0.35 -18.57
N VAL A 241 -3.33 -0.31 -17.79
CA VAL A 241 -2.87 0.19 -16.48
C VAL A 241 -1.53 0.89 -16.70
N PRO A 242 -1.37 2.16 -16.28
CA PRO A 242 -0.08 2.86 -16.34
C PRO A 242 1.01 2.12 -15.54
N GLU A 243 2.25 2.18 -16.02
CA GLU A 243 3.40 1.50 -15.40
C GLU A 243 3.58 1.87 -13.92
N GLU A 244 3.40 3.14 -13.58
CA GLU A 244 3.46 3.62 -12.18
C GLU A 244 2.42 2.92 -11.28
N VAL A 245 1.16 2.80 -11.76
CA VAL A 245 0.08 2.14 -11.02
C VAL A 245 0.32 0.64 -10.93
N GLU A 246 0.89 0.02 -11.96
CA GLU A 246 1.26 -1.39 -11.95
C GLU A 246 2.38 -1.68 -10.94
N LEU A 247 3.38 -0.81 -10.84
CA LEU A 247 4.43 -0.89 -9.82
C LEU A 247 3.86 -0.72 -8.40
N GLU A 248 2.90 0.19 -8.19
CA GLU A 248 2.18 0.29 -6.92
C GLU A 248 1.37 -0.97 -6.61
N ALA A 249 0.66 -1.50 -7.61
CA ALA A 249 -0.16 -2.71 -7.48
C ALA A 249 0.69 -3.91 -7.08
N GLN A 250 1.85 -4.11 -7.70
CA GLN A 250 2.79 -5.19 -7.37
C GLN A 250 3.29 -5.11 -5.92
N LYS A 251 3.37 -3.89 -5.37
CA LYS A 251 3.71 -3.64 -3.97
C LYS A 251 2.55 -3.91 -3.02
N LEU A 252 1.28 -3.94 -3.44
CA LEU A 252 0.16 -4.08 -2.50
C LEU A 252 0.11 -5.45 -1.83
N ILE A 253 0.10 -6.54 -2.58
CA ILE A 253 0.10 -7.88 -1.97
C ILE A 253 1.50 -8.23 -1.42
N SER A 254 2.56 -7.79 -2.08
CA SER A 254 3.96 -7.96 -1.61
C SER A 254 4.35 -7.02 -0.46
N GLY A 255 3.39 -6.28 0.11
CA GLY A 255 3.57 -4.96 0.72
C GLY A 255 4.14 -4.85 2.12
N GLN A 256 4.75 -5.91 2.63
CA GLN A 256 5.71 -5.72 3.69
C GLN A 256 7.09 -5.71 3.05
N ASN A 257 7.80 -4.61 3.24
CA ASN A 257 9.24 -4.57 2.94
C ASN A 257 9.88 -5.69 3.75
N PRO A 258 10.58 -6.62 3.10
CA PRO A 258 11.23 -7.68 3.82
C PRO A 258 12.25 -7.04 4.78
N VAL A 259 12.21 -7.47 6.04
CA VAL A 259 13.26 -7.18 6.99
C VAL A 259 14.37 -8.20 6.81
N SER A 260 15.59 -7.86 7.26
CA SER A 260 16.66 -8.86 7.33
C SER A 260 16.24 -10.01 8.25
N ILE A 261 16.75 -11.22 7.98
CA ILE A 261 16.45 -12.39 8.81
C ILE A 261 16.91 -12.17 10.25
N LYS A 262 18.05 -11.48 10.44
CA LYS A 262 18.53 -11.08 11.76
C LYS A 262 17.56 -10.14 12.49
N GLU A 263 16.93 -9.21 11.79
CA GLU A 263 15.90 -8.32 12.36
C GLU A 263 14.60 -9.08 12.65
N ALA A 264 14.18 -10.00 11.77
CA ALA A 264 13.04 -10.88 12.02
C ALA A 264 13.23 -11.69 13.32
N LYS A 265 14.44 -12.18 13.61
CA LYS A 265 14.75 -12.89 14.87
C LYS A 265 14.72 -11.99 16.12
N ARG A 266 14.96 -10.69 15.96
CA ARG A 266 14.94 -9.70 17.05
C ARG A 266 13.56 -9.15 17.34
N SER A 267 12.61 -9.37 16.42
CA SER A 267 11.23 -8.94 16.58
C SER A 267 10.56 -9.65 17.75
N GLU A 268 9.53 -9.02 18.33
CA GLU A 268 8.77 -9.61 19.43
C GLU A 268 8.04 -10.88 18.98
N ASP A 269 7.73 -11.79 19.90
CA ASP A 269 6.95 -12.99 19.59
C ASP A 269 5.56 -12.60 19.04
N LYS A 270 5.07 -13.37 18.06
CA LYS A 270 3.80 -13.15 17.35
C LYS A 270 3.73 -11.88 16.49
N THR A 271 4.87 -11.23 16.23
CA THR A 271 4.99 -10.13 15.26
C THR A 271 4.82 -10.66 13.84
N ILE A 272 4.13 -9.89 12.99
CA ILE A 272 4.07 -10.17 11.55
C ILE A 272 5.26 -9.52 10.88
N VAL A 273 6.05 -10.31 10.17
CA VAL A 273 7.24 -9.90 9.42
C VAL A 273 7.20 -10.50 8.02
N SER A 274 8.00 -9.93 7.13
CA SER A 274 8.28 -10.51 5.82
C SER A 274 9.78 -10.60 5.66
N VAL A 275 10.26 -11.62 4.95
CA VAL A 275 11.69 -11.85 4.73
C VAL A 275 11.93 -12.21 3.28
N GLU A 276 13.13 -11.91 2.80
CA GLU A 276 13.62 -12.34 1.50
C GLU A 276 14.92 -13.10 1.72
N GLY A 277 15.10 -14.21 1.01
CA GLY A 277 16.30 -15.02 1.17
C GLY A 277 16.35 -16.18 0.18
N THR A 278 17.52 -16.81 0.13
CA THR A 278 17.74 -18.03 -0.64
C THR A 278 17.21 -19.22 0.13
N ILE A 279 16.42 -20.08 -0.52
CA ILE A 279 16.00 -21.36 0.05
C ILE A 279 17.23 -22.25 0.18
N THR A 280 17.69 -22.53 1.40
CA THR A 280 18.83 -23.42 1.65
C THR A 280 18.41 -24.87 1.87
N LYS A 281 17.16 -25.09 2.28
CA LYS A 281 16.62 -26.43 2.50
C LYS A 281 15.11 -26.47 2.38
N ILE A 282 14.57 -27.53 1.77
CA ILE A 282 13.15 -27.88 1.82
C ILE A 282 12.99 -29.21 2.56
N GLY A 283 12.38 -29.18 3.74
CA GLY A 283 12.11 -30.37 4.55
C GLY A 283 10.99 -31.25 3.97
N PRO A 284 10.82 -32.50 4.47
CA PRO A 284 9.69 -33.34 4.07
C PRO A 284 8.36 -32.79 4.59
N VAL A 285 7.25 -33.20 3.97
CA VAL A 285 5.90 -32.93 4.49
C VAL A 285 5.61 -33.89 5.64
N GLU A 286 5.24 -33.34 6.79
CA GLU A 286 4.90 -34.08 8.01
C GLU A 286 3.44 -33.85 8.40
N SER A 287 2.75 -34.88 8.90
CA SER A 287 1.36 -34.76 9.34
C SER A 287 1.24 -34.69 10.88
N VAL A 288 1.01 -33.48 11.40
CA VAL A 288 1.09 -33.15 12.84
C VAL A 288 -0.30 -33.20 13.49
N LYS A 289 -0.42 -33.87 14.65
CA LYS A 289 -1.65 -33.84 15.47
C LYS A 289 -1.75 -32.52 16.24
N LEU A 290 -2.88 -31.82 16.12
CA LEU A 290 -3.11 -30.56 16.82
C LEU A 290 -3.50 -30.81 18.28
N LYS A 291 -2.83 -30.15 19.24
CA LYS A 291 -3.07 -30.34 20.69
C LYS A 291 -4.49 -29.92 21.14
N ALA A 292 -5.07 -28.91 20.49
CA ALA A 292 -6.35 -28.31 20.89
C ALA A 292 -7.56 -28.73 20.02
N LYS A 293 -7.36 -29.51 18.95
CA LYS A 293 -8.42 -29.97 18.05
C LYS A 293 -8.19 -31.44 17.70
N ARG A 294 -9.26 -32.25 17.66
CA ARG A 294 -9.20 -33.58 17.00
C ARG A 294 -9.01 -33.36 15.49
N GLY A 295 -7.76 -33.33 15.05
CA GLY A 295 -7.40 -33.15 13.65
C GLY A 295 -5.89 -33.26 13.43
N ARG A 296 -5.50 -33.72 12.24
CA ARG A 296 -4.11 -33.65 11.74
C ARG A 296 -4.03 -32.50 10.75
N LYS A 297 -2.91 -31.79 10.75
CA LYS A 297 -2.61 -30.78 9.73
C LYS A 297 -1.21 -31.03 9.21
N ASP A 298 -1.07 -30.99 7.89
CA ASP A 298 0.24 -31.13 7.28
C ASP A 298 1.07 -29.87 7.52
N ARG A 299 2.37 -30.10 7.73
CA ARG A 299 3.39 -29.09 7.98
C ARG A 299 4.58 -29.39 7.08
N GLN A 300 5.17 -28.37 6.49
CA GLN A 300 6.46 -28.50 5.81
C GLN A 300 7.35 -27.33 6.23
N ASP A 301 8.58 -27.64 6.64
CA ASP A 301 9.54 -26.62 7.04
C ASP A 301 10.51 -26.32 5.89
N ILE A 302 10.79 -25.04 5.66
CA ILE A 302 11.85 -24.57 4.78
C ILE A 302 12.87 -23.75 5.57
N LYS A 303 14.11 -23.71 5.10
CA LYS A 303 15.14 -22.79 5.61
C LYS A 303 15.42 -21.73 4.58
N LEU A 304 15.41 -20.47 5.02
CA LEU A 304 15.83 -19.32 4.24
C LEU A 304 17.08 -18.72 4.84
N LYS A 305 18.00 -18.28 3.98
CA LYS A 305 19.22 -17.57 4.36
C LYS A 305 19.35 -16.28 3.55
N ASP A 306 19.70 -15.19 4.22
CA ASP A 306 20.16 -13.95 3.62
C ASP A 306 21.63 -13.71 4.00
N ASP A 307 22.15 -12.51 3.75
CA ASP A 307 23.51 -12.12 4.14
C ASP A 307 23.66 -11.88 5.66
N THR A 308 22.56 -11.79 6.40
CA THR A 308 22.57 -11.48 7.83
C THR A 308 22.45 -12.71 8.72
N ASP A 309 21.64 -13.71 8.36
CA ASP A 309 21.36 -14.91 9.16
C ASP A 309 20.58 -15.99 8.36
N GLU A 310 20.28 -17.13 8.99
CA GLU A 310 19.37 -18.19 8.50
C GLU A 310 18.17 -18.38 9.45
N ILE A 311 16.97 -18.63 8.91
CA ILE A 311 15.76 -18.91 9.69
C ILE A 311 14.94 -20.05 9.12
N SER A 312 14.27 -20.79 10.00
CA SER A 312 13.30 -21.82 9.63
C SER A 312 11.89 -21.22 9.53
N ILE A 313 11.19 -21.57 8.46
CA ILE A 313 9.81 -21.16 8.20
C ILE A 313 8.93 -22.42 8.13
N SER A 314 7.89 -22.48 8.96
CA SER A 314 6.92 -23.57 8.97
C SER A 314 5.67 -23.22 8.17
N LEU A 315 5.46 -23.95 7.07
CA LEU A 315 4.27 -23.86 6.22
C LEU A 315 3.21 -24.85 6.68
N TRP A 316 1.94 -24.44 6.69
CA TRP A 316 0.85 -25.26 7.22
C TRP A 316 -0.27 -25.47 6.18
N GLY A 317 -0.70 -26.71 5.98
CA GLY A 317 -1.83 -27.05 5.12
C GLY A 317 -1.63 -26.57 3.67
N GLU A 318 -2.54 -25.73 3.17
CA GLU A 318 -2.52 -25.27 1.78
C GLU A 318 -1.29 -24.42 1.43
N ASP A 319 -0.65 -23.76 2.41
CA ASP A 319 0.56 -22.95 2.17
C ASP A 319 1.73 -23.78 1.65
N ILE A 320 1.74 -25.08 1.96
CA ILE A 320 2.71 -26.06 1.46
C ILE A 320 2.70 -26.09 -0.08
N LYS A 321 1.53 -25.91 -0.71
CA LYS A 321 1.41 -25.94 -2.17
C LYS A 321 2.15 -24.79 -2.86
N GLN A 322 2.45 -23.69 -2.15
CA GLN A 322 3.21 -22.56 -2.69
C GLN A 322 4.70 -22.89 -2.96
N LEU A 323 5.18 -24.04 -2.45
CA LEU A 323 6.51 -24.58 -2.75
C LEU A 323 6.56 -25.37 -4.06
N ARG A 324 5.42 -25.67 -4.70
CA ARG A 324 5.43 -26.38 -6.00
C ARG A 324 6.23 -25.56 -7.03
N GLY A 325 7.23 -26.21 -7.64
CA GLY A 325 8.13 -25.56 -8.61
C GLY A 325 9.20 -24.64 -8.01
N LYS A 326 9.33 -24.58 -6.68
CA LYS A 326 10.43 -23.91 -5.99
C LYS A 326 11.50 -24.92 -5.62
N LEU A 327 12.75 -24.56 -5.80
CA LEU A 327 13.90 -25.43 -5.55
C LEU A 327 14.83 -24.83 -4.49
N GLU A 328 15.66 -25.67 -3.88
CA GLU A 328 16.81 -25.20 -3.11
C GLU A 328 17.72 -24.36 -4.03
N GLY A 329 18.19 -23.23 -3.53
CA GLY A 329 18.92 -22.21 -4.28
C GLY A 329 18.04 -21.09 -4.86
N ASP A 330 16.72 -21.24 -4.89
CA ASP A 330 15.84 -20.15 -5.33
C ASP A 330 15.82 -19.00 -4.33
N VAL A 331 15.94 -17.77 -4.83
CA VAL A 331 15.67 -16.57 -4.04
C VAL A 331 14.17 -16.34 -4.00
N VAL A 332 13.61 -16.29 -2.80
CA VAL A 332 12.18 -16.08 -2.60
C VAL A 332 11.93 -14.98 -1.60
N LYS A 333 10.88 -14.21 -1.85
CA LYS A 333 10.28 -13.31 -0.88
C LYS A 333 9.11 -14.03 -0.25
N VAL A 334 9.16 -14.14 1.08
CA VAL A 334 8.09 -14.73 1.89
C VAL A 334 7.44 -13.65 2.74
N THR A 335 6.18 -13.37 2.45
CA THR A 335 5.44 -12.31 3.14
C THR A 335 4.48 -12.85 4.17
N ASP A 336 4.13 -12.01 5.13
CA ASP A 336 3.14 -12.27 6.17
C ASP A 336 3.40 -13.51 7.02
N LEU A 337 4.59 -13.54 7.60
CA LEU A 337 5.02 -14.58 8.51
C LEU A 337 4.86 -14.11 9.95
N LYS A 338 4.46 -15.03 10.83
CA LYS A 338 4.37 -14.76 12.25
C LYS A 338 5.61 -15.29 12.98
N THR A 339 6.31 -14.42 13.70
CA THR A 339 7.40 -14.84 14.57
C THR A 339 6.91 -15.78 15.66
N ASN A 340 7.74 -16.78 15.95
CA ASN A 340 7.47 -17.79 16.95
C ASN A 340 8.72 -18.10 17.77
N HIS A 341 8.66 -17.72 19.04
CA HIS A 341 9.72 -17.89 20.01
C HIS A 341 9.43 -19.13 20.84
N TYR A 342 10.27 -20.15 20.71
CA TYR A 342 10.08 -21.43 21.39
C TYR A 342 11.41 -21.93 21.95
N TYR A 343 11.51 -22.03 23.28
CA TYR A 343 12.73 -22.47 24.00
C TYR A 343 14.02 -21.80 23.50
N GLY A 344 14.00 -20.48 23.36
CA GLY A 344 15.16 -19.70 22.90
C GLY A 344 15.44 -19.76 21.39
N THR A 345 14.67 -20.54 20.63
CA THR A 345 14.74 -20.57 19.17
C THR A 345 13.68 -19.66 18.56
N VAL A 346 14.07 -18.81 17.62
CA VAL A 346 13.14 -17.98 16.84
C VAL A 346 12.94 -18.61 15.45
N SER A 347 11.68 -18.78 15.10
CA SER A 347 11.22 -19.35 13.83
C SER A 347 10.09 -18.50 13.27
N LEU A 348 9.73 -18.73 12.01
CA LEU A 348 8.60 -18.08 11.37
C LEU A 348 7.51 -19.12 11.07
N ASN A 349 6.25 -18.78 11.31
CA ASN A 349 5.11 -19.58 10.89
C ASN A 349 4.36 -18.87 9.78
N SER A 350 3.92 -19.65 8.80
CA SER A 350 2.87 -19.21 7.88
C SER A 350 1.60 -18.80 8.63
N THR A 351 0.98 -17.73 8.16
CA THR A 351 -0.38 -17.29 8.45
C THR A 351 -1.30 -17.58 7.27
N ASP A 352 -2.60 -17.36 7.45
CA ASP A 352 -3.60 -17.39 6.38
C ASP A 352 -3.36 -16.33 5.27
N PHE A 353 -2.38 -15.44 5.46
CA PHE A 353 -2.00 -14.37 4.53
C PHE A 353 -0.67 -14.65 3.81
N THR A 354 0.10 -15.67 4.24
CA THR A 354 1.45 -15.98 3.73
C THR A 354 1.53 -16.05 2.23
N MET A 355 2.55 -15.42 1.63
CA MET A 355 2.88 -15.67 0.23
C MET A 355 4.34 -16.01 0.02
N ILE A 356 4.62 -16.88 -0.95
CA ILE A 356 5.97 -17.23 -1.39
C ILE A 356 6.12 -16.91 -2.87
N VAL A 357 6.79 -15.80 -3.18
CA VAL A 357 7.06 -15.38 -4.55
C VAL A 357 8.54 -15.62 -4.85
N LYS A 358 8.83 -16.27 -5.98
CA LYS A 358 10.22 -16.35 -6.47
C LYS A 358 10.61 -14.96 -6.95
N VAL A 359 11.68 -14.43 -6.39
CA VAL A 359 12.21 -13.14 -6.84
C VAL A 359 12.97 -13.44 -8.13
N GLN A 360 12.44 -12.93 -9.25
CA GLN A 360 13.23 -12.91 -10.48
C GLN A 360 14.36 -11.93 -10.23
N SER A 361 15.54 -12.49 -9.97
CA SER A 361 16.75 -11.72 -9.91
C SER A 361 16.94 -11.07 -11.29
N ALA A 362 17.15 -9.76 -11.31
CA ALA A 362 17.44 -9.05 -12.56
C ALA A 362 18.59 -9.75 -13.28
N ALA A 363 18.59 -9.74 -14.61
CA ALA A 363 19.68 -10.33 -15.37
C ALA A 363 20.99 -9.67 -14.92
N VAL A 364 21.99 -10.51 -14.63
CA VAL A 364 23.33 -10.01 -14.32
C VAL A 364 23.87 -9.33 -15.56
N GLN A 365 24.21 -8.05 -15.42
CA GLN A 365 24.73 -7.23 -16.51
C GLN A 365 26.12 -6.74 -16.14
N ASN A 366 27.03 -6.78 -17.11
CA ASN A 366 28.35 -6.18 -16.97
C ASN A 366 28.32 -4.83 -17.67
N VAL A 367 28.41 -3.75 -16.91
CA VAL A 367 28.26 -2.38 -17.41
C VAL A 367 29.44 -1.51 -16.97
N GLY A 368 29.73 -0.49 -17.77
CA GLY A 368 30.55 0.63 -17.31
C GLY A 368 29.68 1.58 -16.50
N ILE A 369 30.17 1.97 -15.32
CA ILE A 369 29.51 2.98 -14.48
C ILE A 369 30.47 4.11 -14.16
N GLN A 370 29.93 5.31 -13.96
CA GLN A 370 30.65 6.42 -13.36
C GLN A 370 29.94 6.82 -12.07
N ILE A 371 30.57 6.53 -10.93
CA ILE A 371 30.06 6.92 -9.62
C ILE A 371 30.25 8.43 -9.49
N ILE A 372 29.15 9.14 -9.28
CA ILE A 372 29.10 10.61 -9.21
C ILE A 372 28.68 11.12 -7.83
N GLY A 373 28.19 10.25 -6.95
CA GLY A 373 27.80 10.64 -5.59
C GLY A 373 27.80 9.47 -4.62
N ILE A 374 28.07 9.76 -3.34
CA ILE A 374 27.94 8.80 -2.22
C ILE A 374 26.86 9.31 -1.28
N THR A 375 25.73 8.61 -1.21
CA THR A 375 24.59 9.02 -0.38
C THR A 375 24.82 8.60 1.07
N THR A 376 25.11 7.32 1.31
CA THR A 376 25.47 6.77 2.62
C THR A 376 26.61 5.79 2.50
N ALA A 377 27.49 5.75 3.51
CA ALA A 377 28.56 4.76 3.58
C ALA A 377 28.67 4.24 5.02
N SER A 378 28.64 2.92 5.16
CA SER A 378 28.84 2.22 6.42
C SER A 378 30.01 1.24 6.27
N LYS A 379 30.36 0.52 7.35
CA LYS A 379 31.37 -0.54 7.28
C LYS A 379 30.93 -1.72 6.40
N MET A 380 29.63 -1.98 6.27
CA MET A 380 29.11 -3.13 5.54
C MET A 380 28.75 -2.78 4.10
N GLU A 381 28.01 -1.69 3.91
CA GLU A 381 27.45 -1.31 2.62
C GLU A 381 27.56 0.20 2.36
N THR A 382 27.62 0.55 1.09
CA THR A 382 27.64 1.91 0.57
C THR A 382 26.55 2.08 -0.48
N HIS A 383 25.76 3.14 -0.32
CA HIS A 383 24.79 3.59 -1.31
C HIS A 383 25.39 4.75 -2.10
N LEU A 384 25.25 4.68 -3.41
CA LEU A 384 25.89 5.62 -4.32
C LEU A 384 24.98 5.95 -5.51
N GLU A 385 25.22 7.11 -6.12
CA GLU A 385 24.64 7.51 -7.38
C GLU A 385 25.69 7.31 -8.47
N ALA A 386 25.33 6.59 -9.53
CA ALA A 386 26.19 6.39 -10.67
C ALA A 386 25.45 6.59 -11.99
N GLU A 387 26.14 7.18 -12.96
CA GLU A 387 25.70 7.20 -14.34
C GLU A 387 25.95 5.81 -14.96
N CYS A 388 24.90 5.21 -15.48
CA CYS A 388 24.88 3.92 -16.16
C CYS A 388 23.94 4.02 -17.36
N ASN A 389 24.40 3.65 -18.56
CA ASN A 389 23.61 3.71 -19.79
C ASN A 389 22.96 5.09 -20.07
N SER A 390 23.65 6.19 -19.74
CA SER A 390 23.18 7.58 -19.89
C SER A 390 22.05 7.98 -18.93
N GLU A 391 21.79 7.20 -17.88
CA GLU A 391 20.87 7.54 -16.80
C GLU A 391 21.59 7.49 -15.45
N VAL A 392 21.19 8.38 -14.53
CA VAL A 392 21.67 8.35 -13.15
C VAL A 392 20.78 7.40 -12.36
N GLN A 393 21.40 6.42 -11.71
CA GLN A 393 20.72 5.42 -10.90
C GLN A 393 21.40 5.26 -9.54
N THR A 394 20.58 4.96 -8.54
CA THR A 394 21.06 4.62 -7.19
C THR A 394 21.46 3.15 -7.13
N PHE A 395 22.67 2.87 -6.65
CA PHE A 395 23.18 1.52 -6.44
C PHE A 395 23.57 1.27 -4.98
N VAL A 396 23.58 -0.01 -4.61
CA VAL A 396 24.09 -0.52 -3.34
C VAL A 396 25.25 -1.48 -3.61
N VAL A 397 26.35 -1.31 -2.89
CA VAL A 397 27.56 -2.15 -2.99
C VAL A 397 28.11 -2.45 -1.61
N ALA A 398 28.68 -3.65 -1.42
CA ALA A 398 29.43 -3.95 -0.21
C ALA A 398 30.63 -2.98 -0.10
N SER A 399 30.79 -2.33 1.06
CA SER A 399 31.84 -1.32 1.24
C SER A 399 33.24 -1.90 1.03
N GLU A 400 33.44 -3.18 1.37
CA GLU A 400 34.69 -3.91 1.11
C GLU A 400 35.06 -3.98 -0.37
N LEU A 401 34.10 -4.29 -1.24
CA LEU A 401 34.33 -4.36 -2.69
C LEU A 401 34.70 -2.99 -3.26
N LEU A 402 34.03 -1.94 -2.79
CA LEU A 402 34.28 -0.57 -3.23
C LEU A 402 35.64 -0.06 -2.75
N ALA A 403 35.98 -0.37 -1.49
CA ALA A 403 37.28 -0.08 -0.89
C ALA A 403 38.42 -0.76 -1.65
N GLU A 404 38.27 -2.04 -1.97
CA GLU A 404 39.24 -2.82 -2.75
C GLU A 404 39.41 -2.24 -4.16
N ALA A 405 38.31 -1.98 -4.87
CA ALA A 405 38.35 -1.50 -6.24
C ALA A 405 39.07 -0.15 -6.39
N PHE A 406 38.94 0.75 -5.41
CA PHE A 406 39.49 2.11 -5.48
C PHE A 406 40.64 2.37 -4.50
N GLY A 407 41.17 1.33 -3.85
CA GLY A 407 42.30 1.41 -2.93
C GLY A 407 42.03 2.37 -1.76
N VAL A 408 40.86 2.25 -1.12
CA VAL A 408 40.45 3.07 0.03
C VAL A 408 40.39 2.19 1.27
N ARG A 409 40.74 2.73 2.44
CA ARG A 409 40.62 2.00 3.72
C ARG A 409 39.21 2.17 4.27
N LEU A 410 38.64 1.10 4.83
CA LEU A 410 37.33 1.12 5.53
C LEU A 410 37.38 1.78 6.91
N GLU A 411 38.57 2.11 7.39
CA GLU A 411 38.83 2.75 8.67
C GLU A 411 38.90 4.27 8.51
N GLY A 412 38.48 5.01 9.55
CA GLY A 412 38.39 6.46 9.51
C GLY A 412 37.13 6.97 8.79
N ASP A 413 37.21 8.15 8.16
CA ASP A 413 36.09 8.75 7.44
C ASP A 413 36.03 8.21 5.99
N PHE A 414 35.59 6.95 5.87
CA PHE A 414 35.48 6.21 4.61
C PHE A 414 34.65 6.97 3.57
N LYS A 415 33.51 7.55 4.00
CA LYS A 415 32.64 8.35 3.15
C LYS A 415 33.38 9.56 2.57
N LYS A 416 34.07 10.32 3.41
CA LYS A 416 34.84 11.49 2.97
C LYS A 416 35.92 11.11 1.96
N THR A 417 36.64 10.01 2.20
CA THR A 417 37.71 9.56 1.31
C THR A 417 37.20 9.15 -0.07
N LEU A 418 36.00 8.55 -0.15
CA LEU A 418 35.34 8.27 -1.44
C LEU A 418 34.90 9.57 -2.14
N LEU A 419 34.31 10.51 -1.40
CA LEU A 419 33.86 11.79 -1.94
C LEU A 419 34.99 12.61 -2.55
N GLU A 420 36.18 12.60 -1.96
CA GLU A 420 37.39 13.28 -2.48
C GLU A 420 37.90 12.69 -3.80
N LYS A 421 37.55 11.44 -4.12
CA LYS A 421 37.97 10.75 -5.34
C LYS A 421 36.92 10.78 -6.46
N LEU A 422 35.76 11.39 -6.24
CA LEU A 422 34.72 11.45 -7.26
C LEU A 422 35.10 12.38 -8.43
N PRO A 423 34.66 12.08 -9.66
CA PRO A 423 33.90 10.89 -10.04
C PRO A 423 34.80 9.65 -10.20
N LEU A 424 34.26 8.47 -9.88
CA LEU A 424 34.98 7.19 -9.96
C LEU A 424 34.43 6.31 -11.08
N SER A 425 35.25 5.98 -12.07
CA SER A 425 34.86 5.09 -13.17
C SER A 425 35.16 3.63 -12.85
N ALA A 426 34.21 2.74 -13.16
CA ALA A 426 34.34 1.32 -12.87
C ALA A 426 33.65 0.45 -13.92
N LYS A 427 34.10 -0.80 -14.05
CA LYS A 427 33.29 -1.89 -14.61
C LYS A 427 32.61 -2.60 -13.46
N ALA A 428 31.29 -2.73 -13.54
CA ALA A 428 30.47 -3.33 -12.51
C ALA A 428 29.64 -4.49 -13.06
N GLU A 429 29.60 -5.58 -12.31
CA GLU A 429 28.62 -6.66 -12.47
C GLU A 429 27.41 -6.28 -11.61
N ILE A 430 26.34 -5.82 -12.26
CA ILE A 430 25.13 -5.34 -11.59
C ILE A 430 23.99 -6.36 -11.71
N GLN A 431 23.14 -6.37 -10.70
CA GLN A 431 21.92 -7.13 -10.64
C GLN A 431 20.81 -6.24 -10.06
N GLY A 432 20.06 -5.60 -10.94
CA GLY A 432 19.14 -4.53 -10.56
C GLY A 432 19.94 -3.34 -10.05
N ASN A 433 19.65 -2.88 -8.83
CA ASN A 433 20.39 -1.81 -8.16
C ASN A 433 21.55 -2.32 -7.29
N LYS A 434 21.81 -3.63 -7.24
CA LYS A 434 22.93 -4.19 -6.46
C LYS A 434 24.16 -4.38 -7.34
N ILE A 435 25.31 -3.88 -6.89
CA ILE A 435 26.61 -4.15 -7.50
C ILE A 435 27.21 -5.36 -6.81
N ASN A 436 27.33 -6.47 -7.55
CA ASN A 436 27.85 -7.73 -7.05
C ASN A 436 29.38 -7.81 -7.17
N LYS A 437 29.95 -7.19 -8.20
CA LYS A 437 31.40 -7.03 -8.38
C LYS A 437 31.68 -5.66 -8.97
N ILE A 438 32.82 -5.08 -8.61
CA ILE A 438 33.27 -3.80 -9.14
C ILE A 438 34.79 -3.80 -9.30
N LYS A 439 35.26 -3.21 -10.39
CA LYS A 439 36.70 -3.01 -10.65
C LYS A 439 36.88 -1.62 -11.23
N ALA A 440 37.84 -0.86 -10.69
CA ALA A 440 38.20 0.44 -11.26
C ALA A 440 38.56 0.28 -12.75
N ALA A 441 38.05 1.21 -13.56
CA ALA A 441 38.19 1.21 -15.01
C ALA A 441 39.56 1.69 -15.47
#